data_AF-A0A7J3WUB1-F1
#
_entry.id   AF-A0A7J3WUB1-F1
#
_cell.length_a   1.000
_cell.length_b   1.000
_cell.length_c   1.000
_cell.angle_alpha   90.00
_cell.angle_beta   90.00
_cell.angle_gamma   90.00
#
_symmetry.space_group_name_H-M   'P 1'
#
loop_
_entity.id
_entity.type
_entity.pdbx_description
1 polymer ?
#
loop_
_entity_poly.entity_id
_entity_poly.type
_entity_poly.pdbx_seq_one_letter_code
_entity_poly.pdbx_strand_id
1 'polypeptide(L)'
;KFTFNPAKPKIGDEIEFTSQAYDNDGTIVSYLWDFGDGNTSTEQNPKHAYDKTGTYNVTLTVTDNDGATHTQTQEIKVTKEEVNIWLYLIIIVILVIIAAVVVAVWMKRTKS
;
A
#
# COMPACT_ATOMS: atom_id res chain seq x y z
N LYS A 1 -13.33 8.13 13.45
CA LYS A 1 -11.98 7.62 13.10
C LYS A 1 -12.12 6.67 11.91
N PHE A 2 -11.04 6.34 11.19
CA PHE A 2 -11.04 5.29 10.17
C PHE A 2 -9.75 4.48 10.18
N THR A 3 -9.77 3.33 9.53
CA THR A 3 -8.60 2.49 9.25
C THR A 3 -8.43 2.30 7.75
N PHE A 4 -7.26 1.87 7.32
CA PHE A 4 -7.00 1.52 5.93
C PHE A 4 -6.12 0.28 5.84
N ASN A 5 -6.25 -0.47 4.75
CA ASN A 5 -5.46 -1.68 4.48
C ASN A 5 -5.11 -1.75 2.98
N PRO A 6 -3.85 -2.03 2.60
CA PRO A 6 -2.70 -2.40 3.43
C PRO A 6 -2.12 -1.23 4.26
N ALA A 7 -1.51 -1.55 5.41
CA ALA A 7 -0.89 -0.54 6.30
C ALA A 7 0.34 0.16 5.70
N LYS A 8 0.93 -0.40 4.63
CA LYS A 8 2.05 0.16 3.87
C LYS A 8 1.74 0.07 2.38
N PRO A 9 0.82 0.92 1.88
CA PRO A 9 0.36 0.82 0.52
C PRO A 9 1.43 1.25 -0.47
N LYS A 10 1.34 0.67 -1.66
CA LYS A 10 2.21 0.96 -2.79
C LYS A 10 1.41 1.51 -3.95
N ILE A 11 2.10 2.11 -4.92
CA ILE A 11 1.45 2.56 -6.17
C ILE A 11 0.67 1.39 -6.78
N GLY A 12 -0.59 1.66 -7.14
CA GLY A 12 -1.48 0.68 -7.75
C GLY A 12 -2.09 -0.35 -6.80
N ASP A 13 -1.75 -0.33 -5.51
CA ASP A 13 -2.46 -1.15 -4.53
C ASP A 13 -3.91 -0.64 -4.41
N GLU A 14 -4.86 -1.58 -4.40
CA GLU A 14 -6.24 -1.29 -4.00
C GLU A 14 -6.29 -1.18 -2.47
N ILE A 15 -6.42 0.04 -1.95
CA ILE A 15 -6.47 0.32 -0.52
C ILE A 15 -7.94 0.35 -0.09
N GLU A 16 -8.28 -0.50 0.86
CA GLU A 16 -9.60 -0.52 1.49
C GLU A 16 -9.62 0.45 2.69
N PHE A 17 -10.58 1.37 2.69
CA PHE A 17 -10.83 2.30 3.79
C PHE A 17 -12.05 1.85 4.58
N THR A 18 -11.96 1.89 5.90
CA THR A 18 -13.05 1.47 6.79
C THR A 18 -13.38 2.56 7.78
N SER A 19 -14.60 3.10 7.70
CA SER A 19 -15.09 4.04 8.68
C SER A 19 -15.36 3.34 10.01
N GLN A 20 -14.86 3.92 11.10
CA GLN A 20 -15.20 3.55 12.48
C GLN A 20 -16.05 4.64 13.14
N ALA A 21 -16.70 5.49 12.34
CA ALA A 21 -17.61 6.49 12.84
C ALA A 21 -18.88 5.82 13.38
N TYR A 22 -19.36 6.33 14.50
CA TYR A 22 -20.62 5.95 15.13
C TYR A 22 -21.26 7.20 15.71
N ASP A 23 -22.56 7.12 15.89
CA ASP A 23 -23.37 8.16 16.52
C ASP A 23 -24.08 7.52 17.72
N ASN A 24 -24.07 8.18 18.88
CA ASN A 24 -24.58 7.62 20.13
C ASN A 24 -26.09 7.84 20.32
N ASP A 25 -26.60 8.92 19.74
CA ASP A 25 -27.99 9.36 19.85
C ASP A 25 -28.71 9.37 18.50
N GLY A 26 -28.06 8.90 17.44
CA GLY A 26 -28.65 8.79 16.11
C GLY A 26 -27.94 7.79 15.19
N THR A 27 -27.91 8.13 13.91
CA THR A 27 -27.38 7.35 12.80
C THR A 27 -26.63 8.25 11.84
N ILE A 28 -25.52 7.74 11.30
CA ILE A 28 -24.78 8.41 10.24
C ILE A 28 -25.52 8.24 8.92
N VAL A 29 -25.81 9.34 8.24
CA VAL A 29 -26.58 9.36 6.99
C VAL A 29 -25.72 9.65 5.76
N SER A 30 -24.51 10.20 5.93
CA SER A 30 -23.59 10.42 4.81
C SER A 30 -22.12 10.31 5.18
N TYR A 31 -21.34 9.93 4.18
CA TYR A 31 -19.88 9.83 4.20
C TYR A 31 -19.35 10.64 3.02
N LEU A 32 -18.25 11.36 3.24
CA LEU A 32 -17.48 12.01 2.20
C LEU A 32 -16.00 11.77 2.47
N TRP A 33 -15.37 11.07 1.55
CA TRP A 33 -13.94 10.83 1.52
C TRP A 33 -13.28 11.79 0.53
N ASP A 34 -12.19 12.41 0.96
CA ASP A 34 -11.22 13.09 0.10
C ASP A 34 -9.89 12.35 0.27
N PHE A 35 -9.37 11.77 -0.81
CA PHE A 35 -8.14 10.99 -0.77
C PHE A 35 -6.87 11.85 -0.84
N GLY A 36 -6.99 13.16 -0.99
CA GLY A 36 -5.85 14.09 -1.03
C GLY A 36 -5.08 14.07 -2.35
N ASP A 37 -5.56 13.34 -3.36
CA ASP A 37 -5.04 13.29 -4.72
C ASP A 37 -5.98 13.94 -5.76
N GLY A 38 -7.09 14.53 -5.27
CA GLY A 38 -8.14 15.13 -6.08
C GLY A 38 -9.35 14.22 -6.33
N ASN A 39 -9.30 12.95 -5.92
CA ASN A 39 -10.43 12.02 -5.99
C ASN A 39 -11.22 11.99 -4.68
N THR A 40 -12.52 11.68 -4.79
CA THR A 40 -13.45 11.59 -3.64
C THR A 40 -14.34 10.36 -3.74
N SER A 41 -14.98 10.00 -2.62
CA SER A 41 -16.02 8.96 -2.58
C SER A 41 -17.09 9.26 -1.55
N THR A 42 -18.31 8.78 -1.77
CA THR A 42 -19.43 8.86 -0.81
C THR A 42 -19.82 7.51 -0.21
N GLU A 43 -19.07 6.45 -0.53
CA GLU A 43 -19.28 5.13 0.07
C GLU A 43 -18.85 5.15 1.55
N GLN A 44 -19.49 4.32 2.38
CA GLN A 44 -19.10 4.19 3.79
C GLN A 44 -17.67 3.63 3.93
N ASN A 45 -17.34 2.60 3.14
CA ASN A 45 -16.06 1.90 3.15
C ASN A 45 -15.53 1.76 1.71
N PRO A 46 -15.00 2.85 1.12
CA PRO A 46 -14.55 2.84 -0.26
C PRO A 46 -13.24 2.09 -0.43
N LYS A 47 -12.95 1.74 -1.67
CA LYS A 47 -11.61 1.38 -2.10
C LYS A 47 -11.02 2.48 -2.97
N HIS A 48 -9.71 2.69 -2.86
CA HIS A 48 -8.99 3.68 -3.66
C HIS A 48 -7.56 3.23 -3.97
N ALA A 49 -7.03 3.63 -5.12
CA ALA A 49 -5.67 3.34 -5.54
C ALA A 49 -4.97 4.62 -5.99
N TYR A 50 -3.70 4.77 -5.63
CA TYR A 50 -2.90 5.94 -6.00
C TYR A 50 -1.93 5.61 -7.15
N ASP A 51 -1.88 6.50 -8.13
CA ASP A 51 -1.02 6.36 -9.33
C ASP A 51 0.43 6.81 -9.10
N LYS A 52 0.68 7.56 -8.02
CA LYS A 52 1.98 8.16 -7.72
C LYS A 52 2.39 7.91 -6.28
N THR A 53 3.70 7.74 -6.06
CA THR A 53 4.25 7.75 -4.70
C THR A 53 4.05 9.11 -4.09
N GLY A 54 3.77 9.16 -2.80
CA GLY A 54 3.57 10.41 -2.11
C GLY A 54 3.07 10.21 -0.69
N THR A 55 2.85 11.34 -0.06
CA THR A 55 2.18 11.44 1.23
C THR A 55 0.85 12.14 0.97
N TYR A 56 -0.25 11.46 1.31
CA TYR A 56 -1.60 11.93 1.05
C TYR A 56 -2.34 12.14 2.37
N ASN A 57 -3.01 13.29 2.50
CA ASN A 57 -3.89 13.56 3.64
C ASN A 57 -5.29 13.06 3.28
N VAL A 58 -5.65 11.88 3.79
CA VAL A 58 -6.98 11.32 3.58
C VAL A 58 -7.93 11.86 4.64
N THR A 59 -9.01 12.47 4.18
CA THR A 59 -10.03 13.09 5.03
C THR A 59 -11.35 12.35 4.88
N LEU A 60 -11.94 11.96 6.02
CA LEU A 60 -13.31 11.47 6.13
C LEU A 60 -14.16 12.52 6.85
N THR A 61 -15.20 13.00 6.18
CA THR A 61 -16.30 13.76 6.78
C THR A 61 -17.54 12.89 6.85
N VAL A 62 -18.17 12.81 8.02
CA VAL A 62 -19.46 12.13 8.23
C VAL A 62 -20.52 13.14 8.66
N THR A 63 -21.77 12.89 8.27
CA THR A 63 -22.94 13.66 8.74
C THR A 63 -23.98 12.72 9.33
N ASP A 64 -24.55 13.08 10.47
CA ASP A 64 -25.65 12.33 11.11
C ASP A 64 -27.05 12.81 10.67
N ASN A 65 -28.09 12.13 11.13
CA ASN A 65 -29.48 12.44 10.81
C ASN A 65 -29.96 13.80 11.35
N ASP A 66 -29.23 14.41 12.29
CA ASP A 66 -29.52 15.74 12.82
C ASP A 66 -28.74 16.83 12.08
N GLY A 67 -27.94 16.44 11.08
CA GLY A 67 -27.15 17.33 10.24
C GLY A 67 -25.82 17.75 10.87
N ALA A 68 -25.45 17.19 12.02
CA ALA A 68 -24.15 17.45 12.61
C ALA A 68 -23.05 16.70 11.86
N THR A 69 -21.90 17.36 11.71
CA THR A 69 -20.78 16.86 10.90
C THR A 69 -19.53 16.66 11.74
N HIS A 70 -18.78 15.59 11.47
CA HIS A 70 -17.46 15.39 12.05
C HIS A 70 -16.44 15.03 10.96
N THR A 71 -15.24 15.58 11.07
CA THR A 71 -14.15 15.37 10.11
C THR A 71 -12.92 14.81 10.79
N GLN A 72 -12.30 13.80 10.17
CA GLN A 72 -11.02 13.24 10.58
C GLN A 72 -10.07 13.15 9.39
N THR A 73 -8.83 13.58 9.58
CA THR A 73 -7.75 13.44 8.60
C THR A 73 -6.66 12.52 9.10
N GLN A 74 -6.13 11.64 8.24
CA GLN A 74 -4.94 10.83 8.50
C GLN A 74 -3.99 10.86 7.31
N GLU A 75 -2.69 10.89 7.61
CA GLU A 75 -1.65 10.84 6.60
C GLU A 75 -1.38 9.39 6.16
N ILE A 76 -1.37 9.14 4.86
CA ILE A 76 -0.99 7.86 4.26
C ILE A 76 0.21 8.05 3.35
N LYS A 77 1.25 7.26 3.58
CA LYS A 77 2.46 7.23 2.75
C LYS A 77 2.39 6.09 1.75
N VAL A 78 2.29 6.43 0.47
CA VAL A 78 2.29 5.50 -0.66
C VAL A 78 3.70 5.40 -1.23
N THR A 79 4.24 4.20 -1.27
CA THR A 79 5.61 3.96 -1.75
C THR A 79 5.63 3.17 -3.06
N LYS A 80 6.81 3.03 -3.68
CA LYS A 80 7.01 2.06 -4.75
C LYS A 80 7.30 0.68 -4.15
N GLU A 81 7.24 -0.35 -4.99
CA GLU A 81 7.77 -1.67 -4.64
C GLU A 81 9.26 -1.59 -4.30
N GLU A 82 9.62 -2.09 -3.11
CA GLU A 82 11.01 -2.30 -2.74
C GLU A 82 11.47 -3.66 -3.27
N VAL A 83 12.23 -3.64 -4.37
CA VAL A 83 12.88 -4.85 -4.86
C VAL A 83 14.07 -5.15 -3.94
N ASN A 84 14.12 -6.33 -3.33
CA ASN A 84 15.25 -6.72 -2.48
C ASN A 84 16.48 -7.08 -3.34
N ILE A 85 17.30 -6.07 -3.62
CA ILE A 85 18.50 -6.19 -4.45
C ILE A 85 19.52 -7.15 -3.82
N TRP A 86 19.58 -7.24 -2.49
CA TRP A 86 20.53 -8.11 -1.79
C TRP A 86 20.28 -9.59 -2.09
N LEU A 87 19.03 -10.02 -2.15
CA LEU A 87 18.71 -11.40 -2.56
C LEU A 87 19.13 -11.67 -4.00
N TYR A 88 18.91 -10.71 -4.90
CA TYR A 88 19.38 -10.83 -6.29
C TYR A 88 20.90 -10.92 -6.39
N LEU A 89 21.64 -10.11 -5.64
CA LEU A 89 23.10 -10.15 -5.62
C LEU A 89 23.62 -11.47 -5.05
N ILE A 90 23.02 -12.00 -3.98
CA ILE A 90 23.37 -13.31 -3.42
C ILE A 90 23.17 -14.42 -4.46
N ILE A 91 22.03 -14.42 -5.17
CA ILE A 91 21.76 -15.40 -6.24
C ILE A 91 22.81 -15.30 -7.35
N ILE A 92 23.16 -14.10 -7.81
CA ILE A 92 24.18 -13.88 -8.84
C ILE A 92 25.53 -14.44 -8.38
N VAL A 93 25.96 -14.15 -7.14
CA VAL A 93 27.22 -14.66 -6.59
C VAL A 93 27.23 -16.19 -6.53
N ILE A 94 26.13 -16.82 -6.09
CA ILE A 94 25.99 -18.28 -6.07
C ILE A 94 26.11 -18.86 -7.48
N LEU A 95 25.44 -18.26 -8.47
CA LEU A 95 25.50 -18.71 -9.87
C LEU A 95 26.93 -18.61 -10.44
N VAL A 96 27.66 -17.54 -10.12
CA VAL A 96 29.06 -17.37 -10.53
C VAL A 96 29.96 -18.45 -9.91
N ILE A 97 29.77 -18.74 -8.62
CA ILE A 97 30.52 -19.81 -7.92
C ILE A 97 30.22 -21.17 -8.54
N ILE A 98 28.93 -21.48 -8.78
CA ILE A 98 28.51 -22.73 -9.42
C ILE A 98 29.15 -22.85 -10.82
N ALA A 99 29.08 -21.80 -11.64
CA ALA A 99 29.69 -21.79 -12.95
C ALA A 99 31.20 -22.03 -12.90
N ALA A 100 31.92 -21.37 -11.98
CA ALA A 100 33.35 -21.58 -11.78
C ALA A 100 33.68 -23.02 -11.39
N VAL A 101 32.87 -23.64 -10.52
CA VAL A 101 33.02 -25.06 -10.14
C VAL A 101 32.78 -25.97 -11.33
N VAL A 102 31.74 -25.73 -12.13
CA VAL A 102 31.45 -26.52 -13.34
C VAL A 102 32.61 -26.43 -14.33
N VAL A 103 33.16 -25.24 -14.56
CA VAL A 103 34.32 -25.04 -15.44
C VAL A 103 35.56 -25.77 -14.88
N ALA A 104 35.82 -25.67 -13.57
CA ALA A 104 36.94 -26.38 -12.94
C ALA A 104 36.82 -27.90 -13.06
N VAL A 105 35.61 -28.46 -12.86
CA VAL A 105 35.33 -29.89 -13.04
C VAL A 105 35.52 -30.31 -14.50
N TRP A 106 35.03 -29.51 -15.45
CA TRP A 106 35.22 -29.77 -16.88
C TRP A 106 36.70 -29.78 -17.27
N MET A 107 37.48 -28.78 -16.85
CA MET A 107 38.92 -28.69 -17.09
C MET A 107 39.71 -29.87 -16.50
N LYS A 108 39.27 -30.42 -15.36
CA LYS A 108 39.91 -31.60 -14.75
C LYS A 108 39.65 -32.88 -15.55
N ARG A 109 38.47 -33.02 -16.17
CA ARG A 109 38.10 -34.19 -16.97
C ARG A 109 38.79 -34.22 -18.34
N THR A 110 39.01 -33.07 -18.96
CA THR A 110 39.63 -32.99 -20.30
C THR A 110 41.14 -33.12 -20.31
N LYS A 111 41.79 -33.03 -19.13
CA LYS A 111 43.24 -33.23 -18.96
C LYS A 111 43.63 -34.67 -18.60
N SER A 112 42.66 -35.57 -18.41
CA SER A 112 42.84 -37.00 -18.19
C SER A 112 42.57 -37.80 -19.46
#